data_AF-A0A523S0I1-F1
#
_entry.id   AF-A0A523S0I1-F1
#
_cell.length_a   1.000
_cell.length_b   1.000
_cell.length_c   1.000
_cell.angle_alpha   90.00
_cell.angle_beta   90.00
_cell.angle_gamma   90.00
#
_symmetry.space_group_name_H-M   'P 1'
#
loop_
_entity.id
_entity.type
_entity.pdbx_description
1 polymer ?
#
loop_
_entity_poly.entity_id
_entity_poly.type
_entity_poly.pdbx_seq_one_letter_code
_entity_poly.pdbx_strand_id
1 'polypeptide(L)'
;MFLWRNVKMIFVCRSCGESSVDIDMVLEGACGCGCTHFHLVSEDRSELPKALEEKESIRRDLHRWLDLNLDSMSPEVVGNISVTFEIGKDNTKS
;
A
#
# COMPACT_ATOMS: atom_id res chain seq x y z
N MET A 1 -7.51 6.39 -2.74
CA MET A 1 -7.63 4.98 -3.19
C MET A 1 -6.50 4.20 -2.53
N PHE A 2 -6.75 3.64 -1.35
CA PHE A 2 -5.72 3.04 -0.50
C PHE A 2 -5.28 1.67 -1.07
N LEU A 3 -3.98 1.51 -1.24
CA LEU A 3 -3.30 0.30 -1.73
C LEU A 3 -3.34 -0.80 -0.65
N TRP A 4 -4.43 -1.58 -0.58
CA TRP A 4 -4.52 -2.83 0.19
C TRP A 4 -4.60 -4.05 -0.72
N ARG A 5 -3.85 -4.06 -1.84
CA ARG A 5 -4.19 -4.97 -2.94
C ARG A 5 -3.53 -6.34 -2.94
N ASN A 6 -2.69 -6.69 -1.96
CA ASN A 6 -1.85 -7.91 -2.02
C ASN A 6 -1.38 -8.35 -0.62
N VAL A 7 -2.29 -8.52 0.35
CA VAL A 7 -1.98 -9.20 1.61
C VAL A 7 -3.11 -10.18 1.88
N LYS A 8 -2.84 -11.48 1.71
CA LYS A 8 -3.82 -12.53 1.96
C LYS A 8 -3.79 -12.87 3.46
N MET A 9 -4.75 -12.34 4.21
CA MET A 9 -4.94 -12.71 5.61
C MET A 9 -5.68 -14.04 5.69
N ILE A 10 -5.07 -15.04 6.33
CA ILE A 10 -5.67 -16.36 6.53
C ILE A 10 -6.09 -16.51 7.99
N PHE A 11 -7.39 -16.68 8.20
CA PHE A 11 -8.02 -16.88 9.49
C PHE A 11 -8.38 -18.35 9.68
N VAL A 12 -8.20 -18.90 10.88
CA VAL A 12 -8.56 -20.29 11.18
C VAL A 12 -9.55 -20.31 12.34
N CYS A 13 -10.66 -21.03 12.15
CA CYS A 13 -11.67 -21.24 13.18
C CYS A 13 -11.07 -22.01 14.37
N ARG A 14 -11.25 -21.50 15.59
CA ARG A 14 -10.72 -22.14 16.80
C ARG A 14 -11.40 -23.46 17.16
N SER A 15 -12.60 -23.71 16.63
CA SER A 15 -13.38 -24.90 16.98
C SER A 15 -13.22 -26.06 15.99
N CYS A 16 -13.27 -25.80 14.68
CA CYS A 16 -13.17 -26.86 13.66
C CYS A 16 -11.84 -26.87 12.89
N GLY A 17 -11.02 -25.82 13.01
CA GLY A 17 -9.75 -25.71 12.29
C GLY A 17 -9.90 -25.37 10.80
N GLU A 18 -11.10 -25.10 10.30
CA GLU A 18 -11.30 -24.63 8.93
C GLU A 18 -10.68 -23.25 8.72
N SER A 19 -10.00 -23.08 7.59
CA SER A 19 -9.39 -21.82 7.19
C SER A 19 -10.33 -20.99 6.31
N SER A 20 -10.39 -19.69 6.58
CA SER A 20 -11.10 -18.70 5.77
C SER A 20 -10.14 -17.58 5.38
N VAL A 21 -10.31 -17.08 4.16
CA VAL A 21 -9.61 -15.90 3.62
C VAL A 21 -10.57 -14.73 3.40
N ASP A 22 -11.85 -14.95 3.70
CA ASP A 22 -12.93 -13.98 3.59
C ASP A 22 -13.08 -13.26 4.93
N ILE A 23 -12.75 -11.97 4.95
CA ILE A 23 -12.79 -11.15 6.16
C ILE A 23 -14.23 -10.90 6.62
N ASP A 24 -15.19 -10.84 5.68
CA ASP A 24 -16.59 -10.60 6.01
C ASP A 24 -17.16 -11.80 6.78
N MET A 25 -16.85 -13.02 6.33
CA MET A 25 -17.24 -14.26 7.03
C MET A 25 -16.65 -14.38 8.45
N VAL A 26 -15.45 -13.85 8.66
CA VAL A 26 -14.78 -13.83 9.97
C VAL A 26 -15.41 -12.78 10.89
N LEU A 27 -15.72 -11.59 10.37
CA LEU A 27 -16.36 -10.51 11.12
C LEU A 27 -17.81 -10.83 11.47
N GLU A 28 -18.52 -11.56 10.61
CA GLU A 28 -19.89 -12.01 10.84
C GLU A 28 -19.97 -13.31 11.67
N GLY A 29 -18.84 -13.98 11.92
CA GLY A 29 -18.77 -15.15 12.80
C GLY A 29 -19.41 -16.42 12.21
N ALA A 30 -19.54 -16.51 10.90
CA ALA A 30 -20.36 -17.51 10.22
C ALA A 30 -19.61 -18.79 9.84
N CYS A 31 -18.75 -19.33 10.71
CA CYS A 31 -18.15 -20.64 10.45
C CYS A 31 -19.25 -21.71 10.36
N GLY A 32 -19.14 -22.67 9.43
CA GLY A 32 -20.13 -23.74 9.26
C GLY A 32 -20.36 -24.61 10.51
N CYS A 33 -19.43 -24.57 11.47
CA CYS A 33 -19.55 -25.23 12.76
C CYS A 33 -20.25 -24.39 13.85
N GLY A 34 -20.66 -23.15 13.56
CA GLY A 34 -21.31 -22.23 14.51
C GLY A 34 -20.33 -21.46 15.42
N CYS A 35 -19.02 -21.57 15.20
CA CYS A 35 -18.01 -20.84 15.96
C CYS A 35 -17.76 -19.45 15.37
N THR A 36 -17.80 -18.42 16.23
CA THR A 36 -17.53 -17.03 15.88
C THR A 36 -16.08 -16.60 16.15
N HIS A 37 -15.24 -17.51 16.65
CA HIS A 37 -13.89 -17.20 17.09
C HIS A 37 -12.85 -17.73 16.11
N PHE A 38 -12.17 -16.80 15.44
CA PHE A 38 -11.07 -17.10 14.52
C PHE A 38 -9.73 -16.62 15.09
N HIS A 39 -8.63 -17.18 14.62
CA HIS A 39 -7.28 -16.66 14.86
C HIS A 39 -6.55 -16.50 13.53
N LEU A 40 -5.78 -15.42 13.41
CA LEU A 40 -4.94 -15.16 12.23
C LEU A 40 -3.73 -16.08 12.28
N VAL A 41 -3.57 -16.93 11.26
CA VAL A 41 -2.48 -17.92 11.20
C VAL A 41 -1.36 -17.48 10.27
N SER A 42 -1.66 -16.63 9.28
CA SER A 42 -0.62 -15.98 8.49
C SER A 42 -1.12 -14.65 7.94
N GLU A 43 -0.39 -13.57 8.25
CA GLU A 43 -0.17 -12.53 7.25
C GLU A 43 0.76 -13.13 6.22
N ASP A 44 0.27 -13.41 5.01
CA ASP A 44 1.18 -13.70 3.92
C ASP A 44 1.96 -12.41 3.58
N ARG A 45 3.12 -12.25 4.23
CA ARG A 45 4.08 -11.17 3.97
C ARG A 45 4.95 -11.45 2.73
N SER A 46 4.69 -12.54 2.00
CA SER A 46 5.45 -12.85 0.78
C SER A 46 5.28 -11.77 -0.30
N GLU A 47 4.20 -11.01 -0.23
CA GLU A 47 3.95 -9.83 -1.04
C GLU A 47 4.30 -8.53 -0.29
N LEU A 48 5.49 -8.47 0.31
CA LEU A 48 6.11 -7.17 0.56
C LEU A 48 6.04 -6.38 -0.76
N PRO A 49 5.58 -5.10 -0.74
CA PRO A 49 5.52 -4.31 -1.96
C PRO A 49 6.85 -4.41 -2.65
N LYS A 50 6.85 -4.92 -3.90
CA LYS A 50 8.05 -4.97 -4.72
C LYS A 50 8.70 -3.59 -4.64
N ALA A 51 10.01 -3.56 -4.43
CA ALA A 51 10.76 -2.31 -4.46
C ALA A 51 10.30 -1.53 -5.70
N LEU A 52 9.89 -0.28 -5.50
CA LEU A 52 9.41 0.53 -6.60
C LEU A 52 10.51 0.58 -7.66
N GLU A 53 10.14 0.33 -8.91
CA GLU A 53 11.00 0.65 -10.05
C GLU A 53 11.52 2.08 -9.87
N GLU A 54 12.76 2.32 -10.28
CA GLU A 54 13.46 3.59 -10.01
C GLU A 54 12.63 4.82 -10.44
N LYS A 55 11.99 4.72 -11.61
CA LYS A 55 11.06 5.71 -12.16
C LYS A 55 9.88 6.02 -11.24
N GLU A 56 9.40 5.01 -10.53
CA GLU A 56 8.24 5.09 -9.64
C GLU A 56 8.60 5.64 -8.28
N SER A 57 9.83 5.37 -7.81
CA SER A 57 10.37 6.08 -6.64
C SER A 57 10.51 7.57 -6.93
N ILE A 58 11.12 7.94 -8.06
CA ILE A 58 11.28 9.35 -8.46
C ILE A 58 9.92 10.06 -8.52
N ARG A 59 8.92 9.41 -9.14
CA ARG A 59 7.55 9.96 -9.22
C ARG A 59 6.95 10.19 -7.83
N ARG A 60 7.04 9.20 -6.93
CA ARG A 60 6.48 9.30 -5.58
C ARG A 60 7.15 10.43 -4.80
N ASP A 61 8.47 10.52 -4.88
CA ASP A 61 9.25 11.51 -4.14
C ASP A 61 8.96 12.93 -4.65
N LEU A 62 8.73 13.09 -5.96
CA LEU A 62 8.27 14.34 -6.55
C LEU A 62 6.88 14.76 -6.05
N HIS A 63 5.90 13.85 -6.06
CA HIS A 63 4.57 14.15 -5.54
C HIS A 63 4.63 14.62 -4.09
N ARG A 64 5.40 13.91 -3.28
CA ARG A 64 5.61 14.27 -1.88
C ARG A 64 6.24 15.65 -1.74
N TRP A 65 7.24 15.97 -2.56
CA TRP A 65 7.87 17.28 -2.54
C TRP A 65 6.86 18.38 -2.92
N LEU A 66 6.05 18.17 -3.96
CA LEU A 66 5.01 19.13 -4.34
C LEU A 66 4.00 19.35 -3.22
N ASP A 67 3.49 18.27 -2.62
CA ASP A 67 2.52 18.35 -1.53
C ASP A 67 3.09 19.15 -0.35
N LEU A 68 4.33 18.85 0.08
CA LEU A 68 4.96 19.55 1.20
C LEU A 68 5.16 21.06 0.96
N ASN A 69 5.49 21.44 -0.27
CA ASN A 69 5.71 22.85 -0.60
C ASN A 69 4.38 23.59 -0.77
N LEU A 70 3.39 22.96 -1.38
CA LEU A 70 2.05 23.51 -1.55
C LEU A 70 1.32 23.67 -0.22
N ASP A 71 1.37 22.67 0.66
CA ASP A 71 0.73 22.70 1.98
C ASP A 71 1.27 23.83 2.87
N SER A 72 2.51 24.27 2.61
CA SER A 72 3.17 25.35 3.33
C SER A 72 2.78 26.76 2.87
N MET A 73 2.05 26.88 1.74
CA MET A 73 1.72 28.16 1.11
C MET A 73 0.21 28.42 1.17
N SER A 74 -0.17 29.67 1.46
CA SER A 74 -1.57 30.07 1.30
C SER A 74 -1.93 30.16 -0.20
N PRO A 75 -3.17 29.79 -0.60
CA PRO A 75 -3.57 29.72 -2.02
C PRO A 75 -3.37 31.03 -2.79
N GLU A 76 -3.37 32.14 -2.08
CA GLU A 76 -3.31 33.52 -2.59
C GLU A 76 -1.89 33.90 -3.05
N VAL A 77 -0.89 33.13 -2.64
CA VAL A 77 0.53 33.34 -2.94
C VAL A 77 0.98 32.49 -4.13
N VAL A 78 0.20 31.46 -4.50
CA VAL A 78 0.54 30.52 -5.56
C VAL A 78 0.02 31.04 -6.91
N GLY A 79 0.83 31.86 -7.58
CA GLY A 79 0.50 32.40 -8.91
C GLY A 79 0.83 31.46 -10.07
N ASN A 80 2.05 30.89 -10.09
CA ASN A 80 2.50 29.94 -11.11
C ASN A 80 3.54 29.00 -10.48
N ILE A 81 3.43 27.71 -10.78
CA ILE A 81 4.41 26.70 -10.38
C ILE A 81 5.01 26.10 -11.66
N SER A 82 6.30 26.35 -11.88
CA SER A 82 7.07 25.71 -12.94
C SER A 82 7.98 24.65 -12.34
N VAL A 83 7.90 23.42 -12.85
CA VAL A 83 8.81 22.32 -12.48
C VAL A 83 9.56 21.88 -13.72
N THR A 84 10.90 21.96 -13.67
CA THR A 84 11.78 21.55 -14.78
C THR A 84 12.53 20.29 -14.37
N PHE A 85 12.52 19.27 -15.23
CA PHE A 85 13.27 18.03 -15.05
C PHE A 85 14.37 17.91 -16.08
N GLU A 86 15.58 17.69 -15.61
CA GLU A 86 16.72 17.36 -16.46
C GLU A 86 17.25 15.99 -16.05
N ILE A 87 17.21 15.04 -16.99
CA ILE A 87 17.78 13.71 -16.80
C ILE A 87 19.06 13.65 -17.63
N GLY A 88 20.19 13.92 -16.98
CA GLY A 88 21.50 13.68 -17.58
C GLY A 88 21.80 12.19 -17.62
N LYS A 89 22.05 11.64 -18.80
CA LYS A 89 22.73 10.34 -18.89
C LYS A 89 24.21 10.58 -18.64
N ASP A 90 24.70 10.11 -17.51
CA ASP A 90 26.13 10.11 -17.22
C ASP A 90 26.81 9.11 -18.16
N ASN A 91 27.40 9.60 -19.25
CA ASN A 91 28.07 8.78 -20.27
C ASN A 91 29.47 8.33 -19.84
N THR A 92 29.82 8.38 -18.56
CA THR A 92 31.11 7.86 -18.06
C THR A 92 31.04 6.34 -17.89
N LYS A 93 31.15 5.62 -19.01
CA LYS A 93 31.76 4.29 -19.16
C LYS A 93 31.62 3.86 -20.62
N SER A 94 32.64 4.20 -21.41
CA SER A 94 33.04 3.42 -22.58
C SER A 94 34.55 3.25 -22.56
#